data_AF-A0A2W6PCF3-F1
#
_entry.id   AF-A0A2W6PCF3-F1
#
_cell.length_a   1.000
_cell.length_b   1.000
_cell.length_c   1.000
_cell.angle_alpha   90.00
_cell.angle_beta   90.00
_cell.angle_gamma   90.00
#
_symmetry.space_group_name_H-M   'P 1'
#
loop_
_entity.id
_entity.type
_entity.pdbx_description
1 polymer ?
#
loop_
_entity_poly.entity_id
_entity_poly.type
_entity_poly.pdbx_seq_one_letter_code
_entity_poly.pdbx_strand_id
1 'polypeptide(L)'
;MKTNIFVPQKIKVGFQNREDTYTKTLAFIIYFDAKGKLRQETSWEGWRNKKIDPVEYDNEPVSGFVLNKKVGDYKDGWNHRQAYTRVYDPRGFEFEITIENLLYILENTNSIKGKGLEGEFVYSWDGKNLILLPVDSPDYQEISQFNKVLHEKTYVKSKELVVGATYRTKDNQELVYMGRYDYWGTNWISGNGHKDSYYENVNKGKQYIFAKETINYRNKQDLYILNLKSMGDRIIETISSDCCERYAEMFDLLESKSCYSPYDESKDEYVYYDLKRFSEKVSNKVDKYAWHYGTTVYIENDKNSYAEVMGERDSTNYQIVVKRKVPSRWGSGYTNEDVVLFVGTLEEIWEQYKPRYRNEYLTNGKLYRTGDED
;
A
#
# COMPACT_ATOMS: atom_id res chain seq x y z
N MET A 1 7.55 11.70 -11.68
CA MET A 1 7.34 10.55 -12.57
C MET A 1 6.24 9.65 -12.03
N LYS A 2 5.12 9.55 -12.76
CA LYS A 2 4.12 8.51 -12.51
C LYS A 2 4.50 7.29 -13.34
N THR A 3 5.34 6.43 -12.78
CA THR A 3 5.96 5.28 -13.43
C THR A 3 5.01 4.11 -13.77
N ASN A 4 3.70 4.28 -13.59
CA ASN A 4 2.65 3.25 -13.77
C ASN A 4 1.68 3.54 -14.93
N ILE A 5 2.01 4.48 -15.82
CA ILE A 5 1.20 4.75 -17.01
C ILE A 5 1.34 3.59 -18.01
N PHE A 6 0.21 3.03 -18.43
CA PHE A 6 0.15 1.96 -19.42
C PHE A 6 -0.23 2.50 -20.80
N VAL A 7 0.52 2.11 -21.84
CA VAL A 7 0.22 2.46 -23.24
C VAL A 7 -0.24 1.19 -23.97
N PRO A 8 -1.53 1.03 -24.28
CA PRO A 8 -2.03 -0.12 -25.02
C PRO A 8 -1.62 -0.06 -26.49
N GLN A 9 -1.50 -1.22 -27.13
CA GLN A 9 -1.32 -1.31 -28.60
C GLN A 9 -2.63 -1.03 -29.35
N LYS A 10 -3.78 -1.38 -28.76
CA LYS A 10 -5.10 -1.24 -29.38
C LYS A 10 -6.09 -0.58 -28.45
N ILE A 11 -6.90 0.31 -29.01
CA ILE A 11 -8.02 0.94 -28.34
C ILE A 11 -9.34 0.53 -29.01
N LYS A 12 -10.41 0.63 -28.23
CA LYS A 12 -11.79 0.48 -28.71
C LYS A 12 -12.59 1.69 -28.28
N VAL A 13 -13.29 2.28 -29.25
CA VAL A 13 -14.00 3.54 -29.09
C VAL A 13 -15.49 3.29 -29.24
N GLY A 14 -16.25 3.70 -28.24
CA GLY A 14 -17.71 3.65 -28.23
C GLY A 14 -18.27 5.06 -28.26
N PHE A 15 -19.46 5.23 -28.81
CA PHE A 15 -20.01 6.56 -29.09
C PHE A 15 -21.36 6.78 -28.42
N GLN A 16 -21.62 8.02 -28.05
CA GLN A 16 -22.92 8.54 -27.67
C GLN A 16 -23.28 9.75 -28.54
N ASN A 17 -24.58 9.94 -28.79
CA ASN A 17 -25.03 11.13 -29.50
C ASN A 17 -24.94 12.35 -28.59
N ARG A 18 -24.37 13.43 -29.12
CA ARG A 18 -24.10 14.62 -28.34
C ARG A 18 -24.09 15.86 -29.24
N GLU A 19 -25.22 16.59 -29.30
CA GLU A 19 -25.37 17.75 -30.20
C GLU A 19 -24.34 18.87 -29.97
N ASP A 20 -23.76 18.95 -28.77
CA ASP A 20 -22.78 19.99 -28.42
C ASP A 20 -21.33 19.65 -28.83
N THR A 21 -21.17 18.73 -29.78
CA THR A 21 -19.89 18.30 -30.39
C THR A 21 -19.90 18.61 -31.89
N TYR A 22 -18.73 18.81 -32.50
CA TYR A 22 -18.58 19.05 -33.94
C TYR A 22 -19.12 17.87 -34.77
N THR A 23 -18.89 16.65 -34.30
CA THR A 23 -19.27 15.41 -34.97
C THR A 23 -20.65 14.91 -34.54
N LYS A 24 -21.33 15.63 -33.64
CA LYS A 24 -22.54 15.20 -32.93
C LYS A 24 -22.37 13.88 -32.15
N THR A 25 -21.14 13.49 -31.87
CA THR A 25 -20.78 12.28 -31.14
C THR A 25 -19.74 12.56 -30.06
N LEU A 26 -19.94 11.97 -28.88
CA LEU A 26 -18.94 11.91 -27.81
C LEU A 26 -18.41 10.49 -27.72
N ALA A 27 -17.11 10.34 -27.57
CA ALA A 27 -16.43 9.06 -27.47
C ALA A 27 -16.10 8.70 -26.02
N PHE A 28 -16.24 7.41 -25.72
CA PHE A 28 -15.62 6.76 -24.56
C PHE A 28 -14.63 5.73 -25.10
N ILE A 29 -13.35 5.99 -24.84
CA ILE A 29 -12.22 5.17 -25.28
C ILE A 29 -11.85 4.20 -24.16
N ILE A 30 -11.68 2.93 -24.52
CA ILE A 30 -11.18 1.86 -23.67
C ILE A 30 -10.06 1.10 -24.40
N TYR A 31 -9.43 0.14 -23.74
CA TYR A 31 -8.21 -0.49 -24.25
C TYR A 31 -8.14 -1.99 -24.02
N PHE A 32 -7.35 -2.66 -24.86
CA PHE A 32 -6.92 -4.03 -24.65
C PHE A 32 -5.63 -4.05 -23.81
N ASP A 33 -5.61 -4.84 -22.75
CA ASP A 33 -4.39 -5.06 -21.96
C ASP A 33 -3.39 -5.98 -22.70
N ALA A 34 -2.20 -6.18 -22.12
CA ALA A 34 -1.17 -7.07 -22.68
C ALA A 34 -1.60 -8.54 -22.82
N LYS A 35 -2.74 -8.95 -22.22
CA LYS A 35 -3.32 -10.29 -22.36
C LYS A 35 -4.43 -10.34 -23.42
N GLY A 36 -4.70 -9.23 -24.10
CA GLY A 36 -5.79 -9.09 -25.06
C GLY A 36 -7.17 -8.97 -24.41
N LYS A 37 -7.24 -8.73 -23.09
CA LYS A 37 -8.51 -8.54 -22.39
C LYS A 37 -8.90 -7.07 -22.42
N LEU A 38 -10.15 -6.81 -22.81
CA LEU A 38 -10.74 -5.48 -22.82
C LEU A 38 -10.95 -4.98 -21.38
N ARG A 39 -10.45 -3.79 -21.08
CA ARG A 39 -10.59 -3.14 -19.76
C ARG A 39 -11.71 -2.11 -19.81
N GLN A 40 -12.39 -1.90 -18.67
CA GLN A 40 -13.55 -1.00 -18.52
C GLN A 40 -14.79 -1.35 -19.37
N GLU A 41 -14.83 -2.55 -19.96
CA GLU A 41 -15.87 -3.02 -20.88
C GLU A 41 -17.30 -2.86 -20.33
N THR A 42 -17.58 -3.29 -19.10
CA THR A 42 -18.95 -3.22 -18.54
C THR A 42 -19.47 -1.79 -18.45
N SER A 43 -18.63 -0.86 -17.98
CA SER A 43 -19.01 0.56 -17.87
C SER A 43 -19.16 1.20 -19.24
N TRP A 44 -18.28 0.85 -20.16
CA TRP A 44 -18.30 1.33 -21.54
C TRP A 44 -19.52 0.82 -22.32
N GLU A 45 -19.86 -0.47 -22.20
CA GLU A 45 -21.00 -1.09 -22.86
C GLU A 45 -22.33 -0.56 -22.33
N GLY A 46 -22.39 -0.26 -21.02
CA GLY A 46 -23.53 0.42 -20.41
C GLY A 46 -23.66 1.88 -20.83
N TRP A 47 -22.54 2.54 -21.15
CA TRP A 47 -22.51 3.96 -21.52
C TRP A 47 -22.77 4.21 -23.00
N ARG A 48 -22.26 3.39 -23.93
CA ARG A 48 -22.35 3.68 -25.37
C ARG A 48 -23.76 3.52 -25.93
N ASN A 49 -24.05 4.19 -27.03
CA ASN A 49 -25.27 3.97 -27.80
C ASN A 49 -25.14 2.66 -28.60
N LYS A 50 -26.00 1.68 -28.30
CA LYS A 50 -25.98 0.36 -28.95
C LYS A 50 -26.32 0.38 -30.45
N LYS A 51 -26.86 1.50 -30.96
CA LYS A 51 -27.15 1.70 -32.38
C LYS A 51 -25.96 2.22 -33.19
N ILE A 52 -24.88 2.62 -32.51
CA ILE A 52 -23.66 3.09 -33.15
C ILE A 52 -22.60 2.02 -32.91
N ASP A 53 -22.07 1.49 -34.00
CA ASP A 53 -21.04 0.46 -33.92
C ASP A 53 -19.75 1.05 -33.34
N PRO A 54 -19.12 0.34 -32.39
CA PRO A 54 -17.83 0.75 -31.86
C PRO A 54 -16.73 0.52 -32.90
N VAL A 55 -15.69 1.33 -32.84
CA VAL A 55 -14.54 1.23 -33.76
C VAL A 55 -13.29 0.88 -32.97
N GLU A 56 -12.46 0.01 -33.54
CA GLU A 56 -11.15 -0.34 -32.99
C GLU A 56 -10.06 0.36 -33.80
N TYR A 57 -9.07 0.90 -33.11
CA TYR A 57 -7.92 1.56 -33.72
C TYR A 57 -6.63 1.01 -33.11
N ASP A 58 -5.58 0.99 -33.93
CA ASP A 58 -4.22 0.87 -33.41
C ASP A 58 -3.81 2.20 -32.76
N ASN A 59 -3.21 2.11 -31.58
CA ASN A 59 -2.85 3.25 -30.75
C ASN A 59 -1.45 3.79 -31.11
N GLU A 60 -1.25 3.99 -32.41
CA GLU A 60 -0.02 4.56 -32.94
C GLU A 60 0.02 6.08 -32.70
N PRO A 61 1.23 6.68 -32.66
CA PRO A 61 1.41 8.13 -32.63
C PRO A 61 0.57 8.83 -33.72
N VAL A 62 -0.25 9.80 -33.29
CA VAL A 62 -1.10 10.58 -34.20
C VAL A 62 -0.98 12.06 -33.87
N SER A 63 -0.86 12.88 -34.92
CA SER A 63 -0.90 14.35 -34.83
C SER A 63 -2.27 14.91 -35.21
N GLY A 64 -2.58 16.14 -34.78
CA GLY A 64 -3.79 16.86 -35.21
C GLY A 64 -4.92 16.91 -34.18
N PHE A 65 -4.61 16.62 -32.91
CA PHE A 65 -5.56 16.81 -31.82
C PHE A 65 -5.86 18.30 -31.60
N VAL A 66 -7.13 18.65 -31.35
CA VAL A 66 -7.54 20.05 -31.17
C VAL A 66 -8.31 20.22 -29.87
N LEU A 67 -7.87 21.15 -29.02
CA LEU A 67 -8.64 21.56 -27.84
C LEU A 67 -9.93 22.25 -28.30
N ASN A 68 -11.09 21.73 -27.89
CA ASN A 68 -12.39 22.31 -28.26
C ASN A 68 -12.87 23.27 -27.17
N LYS A 69 -13.34 22.74 -26.03
CA LYS A 69 -14.00 23.53 -25.00
C LYS A 69 -13.93 22.90 -23.63
N LYS A 70 -14.10 23.72 -22.60
CA LYS A 70 -14.36 23.27 -21.23
C LYS A 70 -15.74 22.62 -21.16
N VAL A 71 -15.82 21.49 -20.48
CA VAL A 71 -17.07 20.77 -20.15
C VAL A 71 -17.01 20.29 -18.70
N GLY A 72 -18.16 19.87 -18.16
CA GLY A 72 -18.28 19.72 -16.70
C GLY A 72 -18.35 21.08 -16.01
N ASP A 73 -18.20 21.09 -14.68
CA ASP A 73 -18.29 22.31 -13.85
C ASP A 73 -19.68 22.99 -13.82
N TYR A 74 -20.74 22.21 -13.59
CA TYR A 74 -22.06 22.73 -13.22
C TYR A 74 -22.32 22.51 -11.74
N LYS A 75 -22.90 23.53 -11.08
CA LYS A 75 -23.23 23.53 -9.66
C LYS A 75 -24.68 23.09 -9.48
N ASP A 76 -24.88 21.90 -8.93
CA ASP A 76 -26.16 21.49 -8.36
C ASP A 76 -25.93 20.93 -6.95
N GLY A 77 -26.02 21.82 -5.94
CA GLY A 77 -25.84 21.48 -4.52
C GLY A 77 -24.38 21.34 -4.04
N TRP A 78 -24.17 20.53 -3.01
CA TRP A 78 -22.85 20.30 -2.37
C TRP A 78 -21.88 19.43 -3.21
N ASN A 79 -22.35 18.84 -4.32
CA ASN A 79 -21.53 18.01 -5.20
C ASN A 79 -21.05 18.80 -6.41
N HIS A 80 -19.76 19.13 -6.42
CA HIS A 80 -19.10 19.75 -7.56
C HIS A 80 -18.77 18.68 -8.60
N ARG A 81 -19.31 18.82 -9.83
CA ARG A 81 -18.88 17.96 -10.94
C ARG A 81 -17.47 18.37 -11.37
N GLN A 82 -16.57 17.40 -11.48
CA GLN A 82 -15.21 17.62 -11.99
C GLN A 82 -15.24 18.28 -13.38
N ALA A 83 -14.34 19.24 -13.59
CA ALA A 83 -14.15 19.90 -14.88
C ALA A 83 -13.30 19.03 -15.81
N TYR A 84 -13.62 19.07 -17.10
CA TYR A 84 -12.92 18.36 -18.16
C TYR A 84 -12.69 19.30 -19.34
N THR A 85 -11.71 18.94 -20.17
CA THR A 85 -11.47 19.58 -21.45
C THR A 85 -11.84 18.63 -22.56
N ARG A 86 -12.71 19.06 -23.46
CA ARG A 86 -13.06 18.31 -24.66
C ARG A 86 -11.98 18.50 -25.72
N VAL A 87 -11.55 17.40 -26.31
CA VAL A 87 -10.51 17.34 -27.34
C VAL A 87 -11.10 16.61 -28.55
N TYR A 88 -10.84 17.17 -29.73
CA TYR A 88 -11.13 16.53 -31.00
C TYR A 88 -9.96 15.62 -31.40
N ASP A 89 -10.26 14.36 -31.66
CA ASP A 89 -9.34 13.40 -32.30
C ASP A 89 -9.48 13.52 -33.83
N PRO A 90 -8.37 13.62 -34.58
CA PRO A 90 -8.36 13.66 -36.06
C PRO A 90 -9.03 12.46 -36.75
N ARG A 91 -9.28 11.36 -36.04
CA ARG A 91 -10.08 10.20 -36.47
C ARG A 91 -11.59 10.48 -36.47
N GLY A 92 -12.02 11.70 -36.16
CA GLY A 92 -13.40 12.14 -36.36
C GLY A 92 -14.32 11.93 -35.18
N PHE A 93 -13.82 12.09 -33.95
CA PHE A 93 -14.64 12.07 -32.75
C PHE A 93 -14.08 13.00 -31.67
N GLU A 94 -14.90 13.29 -30.66
CA GLU A 94 -14.47 14.09 -29.51
C GLU A 94 -14.47 13.26 -28.24
N PHE A 95 -13.53 13.53 -27.35
CA PHE A 95 -13.40 12.87 -26.05
C PHE A 95 -13.02 13.89 -24.97
N GLU A 96 -13.05 13.46 -23.71
CA GLU A 96 -12.82 14.34 -22.56
C GLU A 96 -11.55 13.90 -21.80
N ILE A 97 -10.67 14.87 -21.53
CA ILE A 97 -9.50 14.70 -20.65
C ILE A 97 -9.66 15.56 -19.40
N THR A 98 -8.96 15.18 -18.33
CA THR A 98 -8.95 15.98 -17.09
C THR A 98 -8.17 17.28 -17.28
N ILE A 99 -8.43 18.27 -16.43
CA ILE A 99 -7.64 19.51 -16.41
C ILE A 99 -6.17 19.23 -16.09
N GLU A 100 -5.89 18.27 -15.23
CA GLU A 100 -4.52 17.81 -14.93
C GLU A 100 -3.80 17.31 -16.20
N ASN A 101 -4.47 16.50 -17.02
CA ASN A 101 -3.89 16.02 -18.27
C ASN A 101 -3.69 17.18 -19.27
N LEU A 102 -4.61 18.15 -19.34
CA LEU A 102 -4.42 19.33 -20.17
C LEU A 102 -3.18 20.14 -19.74
N LEU A 103 -2.99 20.40 -18.45
CA LEU A 103 -1.83 21.14 -17.95
C LEU A 103 -0.53 20.42 -18.29
N TYR A 104 -0.50 19.09 -18.13
CA TYR A 104 0.65 18.27 -18.50
C TYR A 104 0.96 18.33 -20.00
N ILE A 105 -0.07 18.29 -20.86
CA ILE A 105 0.10 18.47 -22.30
C ILE A 105 0.74 19.84 -22.57
N LEU A 106 0.18 20.92 -22.04
CA LEU A 106 0.68 22.28 -22.29
C LEU A 106 2.09 22.55 -21.72
N GLU A 107 2.55 21.74 -20.77
CA GLU A 107 3.93 21.77 -20.27
C GLU A 107 4.92 21.12 -21.26
N ASN A 108 4.46 20.18 -22.08
CA ASN A 108 5.30 19.36 -22.97
C ASN A 108 5.09 19.65 -24.46
N THR A 109 4.05 20.40 -24.83
CA THR A 109 3.73 20.74 -26.24
C THR A 109 3.11 22.14 -26.37
N ASN A 110 3.18 22.70 -27.56
CA ASN A 110 2.50 23.94 -27.92
C ASN A 110 1.06 23.70 -28.36
N SER A 111 0.15 24.58 -27.94
CA SER A 111 -1.20 24.68 -28.50
C SER A 111 -1.28 25.88 -29.44
N ILE A 112 -1.31 25.63 -30.75
CA ILE A 112 -1.29 26.66 -31.78
C ILE A 112 -2.72 26.95 -32.24
N LYS A 113 -3.13 28.22 -32.17
CA LYS A 113 -4.44 28.68 -32.62
C LYS A 113 -4.68 28.28 -34.08
N GLY A 114 -5.77 27.55 -34.33
CA GLY A 114 -6.18 27.09 -35.67
C GLY A 114 -5.44 25.86 -36.18
N LYS A 115 -4.42 25.34 -35.47
CA LYS A 115 -3.73 24.09 -35.81
C LYS A 115 -3.91 23.00 -34.76
N GLY A 116 -4.23 23.36 -33.52
CA GLY A 116 -4.41 22.41 -32.42
C GLY A 116 -3.13 22.20 -31.61
N LEU A 117 -3.03 21.04 -30.97
CA LEU A 117 -1.86 20.59 -30.23
C LEU A 117 -0.76 20.15 -31.21
N GLU A 118 0.45 20.64 -31.00
CA GLU A 118 1.62 20.30 -31.81
C GLU A 118 2.21 18.94 -31.38
N GLY A 119 2.77 18.21 -32.35
CA GLY A 119 3.38 16.90 -32.11
C GLY A 119 2.41 15.73 -32.23
N GLU A 120 2.89 14.56 -31.84
CA GLU A 120 2.16 13.30 -31.88
C GLU A 120 1.76 12.85 -30.48
N PHE A 121 0.62 12.16 -30.40
CA PHE A 121 0.06 11.70 -29.13
C PHE A 121 -0.41 10.25 -29.24
N VAL A 122 -0.39 9.58 -28.10
CA VAL A 122 -0.99 8.26 -27.91
C VAL A 122 -1.97 8.30 -26.74
N TYR A 123 -2.91 7.36 -26.72
CA TYR A 123 -3.72 7.13 -25.54
C TYR A 123 -2.99 6.28 -24.51
N SER A 124 -3.15 6.60 -23.24
CA SER A 124 -2.52 5.91 -22.13
C SER A 124 -3.43 5.92 -20.90
N TRP A 125 -3.12 5.07 -19.90
CA TRP A 125 -3.94 4.94 -18.70
C TRP A 125 -3.08 5.00 -17.43
N ASP A 126 -3.47 5.88 -16.50
CA ASP A 126 -3.04 5.84 -15.10
C ASP A 126 -4.15 5.15 -14.28
N GLY A 127 -3.96 3.85 -14.04
CA GLY A 127 -4.98 2.99 -13.43
C GLY A 127 -6.26 2.91 -14.27
N LYS A 128 -7.27 3.70 -13.90
CA LYS A 128 -8.58 3.77 -14.60
C LYS A 128 -8.75 5.06 -15.42
N ASN A 129 -7.85 6.02 -15.28
CA ASN A 129 -7.98 7.34 -15.89
C ASN A 129 -7.32 7.35 -17.26
N LEU A 130 -8.06 7.79 -18.28
CA LEU A 130 -7.54 8.04 -19.62
C LEU A 130 -6.61 9.26 -19.58
N ILE A 131 -5.45 9.15 -20.24
CA ILE A 131 -4.46 10.20 -20.43
C ILE A 131 -4.10 10.25 -21.91
N LEU A 132 -4.26 11.41 -22.54
CA LEU A 132 -3.64 11.72 -23.83
C LEU A 132 -2.18 12.13 -23.57
N LEU A 133 -1.24 11.33 -24.06
CA LEU A 133 0.18 11.45 -23.74
C LEU A 133 0.97 11.94 -24.98
N PRO A 134 1.69 13.09 -24.88
CA PRO A 134 2.58 13.54 -25.94
C PRO A 134 3.79 12.61 -26.08
N VAL A 135 4.15 12.25 -27.31
CA VAL A 135 5.28 11.37 -27.64
C VAL A 135 6.62 12.00 -27.26
N ASP A 136 6.74 13.33 -27.34
CA ASP A 136 7.96 14.05 -26.97
C ASP A 136 8.12 14.25 -25.46
N SER A 137 7.15 13.82 -24.65
CA SER A 137 7.25 13.96 -23.20
C SER A 137 8.29 12.98 -22.61
N PRO A 138 9.06 13.38 -21.57
CA PRO A 138 10.02 12.49 -20.92
C PRO A 138 9.39 11.18 -20.44
N ASP A 139 8.16 11.25 -19.91
CA ASP A 139 7.43 10.09 -19.46
C ASP A 139 7.19 9.10 -20.61
N TYR A 140 6.79 9.54 -21.81
CA TYR A 140 6.58 8.63 -22.95
C TYR A 140 7.86 7.88 -23.34
N GLN A 141 9.02 8.56 -23.31
CA GLN A 141 10.29 7.96 -23.67
C GLN A 141 10.68 6.82 -22.72
N GLU A 142 10.48 7.01 -21.41
CA GLU A 142 10.69 5.96 -20.40
C GLU A 142 9.65 4.83 -20.51
N ILE A 143 8.39 5.21 -20.69
CA ILE A 143 7.24 4.28 -20.76
C ILE A 143 7.28 3.41 -22.02
N SER A 144 7.78 3.93 -23.15
CA SER A 144 7.85 3.20 -24.42
C SER A 144 8.80 1.99 -24.33
N GLN A 145 9.94 2.16 -23.67
CA GLN A 145 10.88 1.05 -23.39
C GLN A 145 10.23 -0.03 -22.50
N PHE A 146 9.53 0.41 -21.45
CA PHE A 146 8.85 -0.49 -20.51
C PHE A 146 7.67 -1.24 -21.14
N ASN A 147 6.84 -0.55 -21.94
CA ASN A 147 5.70 -1.17 -22.61
C ASN A 147 6.14 -2.23 -23.63
N LYS A 148 7.27 -2.02 -24.32
CA LYS A 148 7.80 -3.04 -25.23
C LYS A 148 8.05 -4.37 -24.50
N VAL A 149 8.72 -4.33 -23.34
CA VAL A 149 8.95 -5.51 -22.49
C VAL A 149 7.64 -6.14 -22.00
N LEU A 150 6.66 -5.33 -21.59
CA LEU A 150 5.35 -5.82 -21.15
C LEU A 150 4.56 -6.53 -22.27
N HIS A 151 4.56 -5.96 -23.48
CA HIS A 151 3.83 -6.51 -24.63
C HIS A 151 4.52 -7.74 -25.24
N GLU A 152 5.86 -7.78 -25.20
CA GLU A 152 6.65 -8.94 -25.61
C GLU A 152 6.51 -10.14 -24.65
N LYS A 153 5.88 -9.93 -23.48
CA LYS A 153 5.70 -10.94 -22.42
C LYS A 153 7.02 -11.59 -22.01
N THR A 154 8.11 -10.85 -22.11
CA THR A 154 9.40 -11.22 -21.56
C THR A 154 9.33 -11.04 -20.05
N TYR A 155 9.42 -12.16 -19.33
CA TYR A 155 9.49 -12.19 -17.88
C TYR A 155 10.67 -13.05 -17.44
N VAL A 156 11.23 -12.70 -16.28
CA VAL A 156 12.35 -13.42 -15.70
C VAL A 156 11.85 -14.76 -15.17
N LYS A 157 12.46 -15.85 -15.63
CA LYS A 157 12.09 -17.21 -15.19
C LYS A 157 12.71 -17.49 -13.83
N SER A 158 12.09 -18.36 -13.03
CA SER A 158 12.61 -18.73 -11.71
C SER A 158 14.08 -19.20 -11.71
N LYS A 159 14.53 -19.83 -12.80
CA LYS A 159 15.90 -20.34 -12.96
C LYS A 159 16.95 -19.26 -13.23
N GLU A 160 16.51 -18.07 -13.63
CA GLU A 160 17.36 -16.91 -13.92
C GLU A 160 17.53 -16.01 -12.68
N LEU A 161 16.85 -16.36 -11.57
CA LEU A 161 16.98 -15.62 -10.33
C LEU A 161 18.31 -15.91 -9.64
N VAL A 162 19.01 -14.83 -9.30
CA VAL A 162 20.26 -14.84 -8.54
C VAL A 162 19.99 -14.14 -7.22
N VAL A 163 20.37 -14.78 -6.11
CA VAL A 163 20.20 -14.20 -4.78
C VAL A 163 21.04 -12.94 -4.68
N GLY A 164 20.44 -11.86 -4.18
CA GLY A 164 21.06 -10.55 -4.07
C GLY A 164 20.98 -9.67 -5.33
N ALA A 165 20.57 -10.23 -6.48
CA ALA A 165 20.37 -9.46 -7.70
C ALA A 165 19.11 -8.58 -7.63
N THR A 166 19.11 -7.49 -8.41
CA THR A 166 18.04 -6.49 -8.47
C THR A 166 17.18 -6.69 -9.71
N TYR A 167 15.87 -6.72 -9.51
CA TYR A 167 14.89 -6.98 -10.55
C TYR A 167 13.81 -5.91 -10.61
N ARG A 168 13.25 -5.68 -11.80
CA ARG A 168 12.12 -4.78 -12.00
C ARG A 168 10.81 -5.55 -12.07
N THR A 169 9.81 -5.05 -11.35
CA THR A 169 8.43 -5.56 -11.41
C THR A 169 7.62 -4.89 -12.51
N LYS A 170 6.50 -5.51 -12.89
CA LYS A 170 5.49 -4.91 -13.80
C LYS A 170 4.88 -3.59 -13.30
N ASP A 171 5.01 -3.29 -12.01
CA ASP A 171 4.55 -2.06 -11.38
C ASP A 171 5.71 -1.04 -11.26
N ASN A 172 6.75 -1.24 -12.09
CA ASN A 172 7.97 -0.45 -12.19
C ASN A 172 8.66 -0.21 -10.83
N GLN A 173 8.67 -1.25 -9.99
CA GLN A 173 9.42 -1.25 -8.72
C GLN A 173 10.68 -2.08 -8.86
N GLU A 174 11.78 -1.57 -8.33
CA GLU A 174 13.04 -2.30 -8.21
C GLU A 174 13.10 -3.02 -6.87
N LEU A 175 13.37 -4.32 -6.89
CA LEU A 175 13.42 -5.17 -5.71
C LEU A 175 14.59 -6.13 -5.79
N VAL A 176 15.23 -6.38 -4.64
CA VAL A 176 16.31 -7.35 -4.48
C VAL A 176 15.70 -8.74 -4.24
N TYR A 177 16.18 -9.76 -4.95
CA TYR A 177 15.75 -11.13 -4.71
C TYR A 177 16.46 -11.71 -3.46
N MET A 178 15.68 -11.98 -2.41
CA MET A 178 16.20 -12.45 -1.13
C MET A 178 16.39 -13.97 -1.09
N GLY A 179 15.62 -14.72 -1.90
CA GLY A 179 15.69 -16.17 -2.00
C GLY A 179 14.31 -16.84 -1.99
N ARG A 180 14.31 -18.16 -1.79
CA ARG A 180 13.08 -18.98 -1.73
C ARG A 180 12.99 -19.73 -0.41
N TYR A 181 12.18 -19.22 0.50
CA TYR A 181 12.06 -19.70 1.88
C TYR A 181 10.62 -20.01 2.24
N ASP A 182 10.43 -20.75 3.34
CA ASP A 182 9.10 -20.92 3.92
C ASP A 182 8.54 -19.57 4.33
N TYR A 183 7.29 -19.32 3.95
CA TYR A 183 6.59 -18.09 4.28
C TYR A 183 5.53 -18.38 5.32
N TRP A 184 5.58 -17.66 6.43
CA TRP A 184 4.65 -17.80 7.53
C TRP A 184 3.61 -16.69 7.51
N GLY A 185 2.38 -17.02 7.89
CA GLY A 185 1.36 -16.05 8.20
C GLY A 185 0.52 -16.52 9.37
N THR A 186 -0.53 -15.79 9.68
CA THR A 186 -1.47 -16.16 10.74
C THR A 186 -2.84 -16.46 10.16
N ASN A 187 -3.53 -17.44 10.73
CA ASN A 187 -4.93 -17.72 10.47
C ASN A 187 -5.73 -17.51 11.76
N TRP A 188 -6.89 -16.88 11.63
CA TRP A 188 -7.85 -16.77 12.72
C TRP A 188 -8.63 -18.09 12.82
N ILE A 189 -8.48 -18.79 13.94
CA ILE A 189 -9.26 -19.98 14.25
C ILE A 189 -10.44 -19.54 15.10
N SER A 190 -11.67 -19.81 14.65
CA SER A 190 -12.87 -19.55 15.43
C SER A 190 -13.16 -20.71 16.36
N GLY A 191 -13.23 -20.46 17.67
CA GLY A 191 -13.71 -21.45 18.63
C GLY A 191 -15.23 -21.40 18.82
N ASN A 192 -15.75 -22.08 19.85
CA ASN A 192 -17.16 -22.10 20.24
C ASN A 192 -17.58 -20.79 20.94
N GLY A 193 -17.33 -19.67 20.27
CA GLY A 193 -17.50 -18.30 20.74
C GLY A 193 -16.23 -17.48 20.59
N HIS A 194 -16.35 -16.15 20.60
CA HIS A 194 -15.22 -15.21 20.44
C HIS A 194 -14.05 -15.42 21.42
N LYS A 195 -14.30 -16.10 22.55
CA LYS A 195 -13.32 -16.34 23.63
C LYS A 195 -12.34 -17.47 23.33
N ASP A 196 -12.76 -18.42 22.51
CA ASP A 196 -11.96 -19.60 22.16
C ASP A 196 -11.25 -19.40 20.82
N SER A 197 -11.39 -18.21 20.23
CA SER A 197 -10.76 -17.86 18.97
C SER A 197 -9.36 -17.32 19.19
N TYR A 198 -8.40 -17.79 18.40
CA TYR A 198 -7.01 -17.40 18.49
C TYR A 198 -6.37 -17.33 17.11
N TYR A 199 -5.22 -16.66 17.02
CA TYR A 199 -4.39 -16.70 15.84
C TYR A 199 -3.41 -17.87 15.93
N GLU A 200 -3.38 -18.70 14.90
CA GLU A 200 -2.39 -19.77 14.76
C GLU A 200 -1.40 -19.40 13.66
N ASN A 201 -0.11 -19.68 13.91
CA ASN A 201 0.93 -19.57 12.89
C ASN A 201 0.76 -20.67 11.86
N VAL A 202 0.69 -20.29 10.59
CA VAL A 202 0.50 -21.22 9.47
C VAL A 202 1.63 -21.05 8.46
N ASN A 203 2.31 -22.15 8.18
CA ASN A 203 3.28 -22.23 7.11
C ASN A 203 2.54 -22.24 5.76
N LYS A 204 2.75 -21.21 4.94
CA LYS A 204 2.16 -21.05 3.60
C LYS A 204 3.04 -21.64 2.48
N GLY A 205 4.03 -22.45 2.87
CA GLY A 205 5.00 -23.11 2.01
C GLY A 205 6.08 -22.18 1.48
N LYS A 206 6.96 -22.73 0.63
CA LYS A 206 8.07 -22.00 0.03
C LYS A 206 7.61 -20.95 -0.97
N GLN A 207 8.01 -19.70 -0.75
CA GLN A 207 7.71 -18.56 -1.62
C GLN A 207 8.98 -17.83 -2.05
N TYR A 208 8.93 -17.18 -3.21
CA TYR A 208 9.97 -16.26 -3.64
C TYR A 208 9.83 -14.96 -2.88
N ILE A 209 10.89 -14.51 -2.22
CA ILE A 209 10.92 -13.29 -1.42
C ILE A 209 11.73 -12.24 -2.17
N PHE A 210 11.09 -11.13 -2.49
CA PHE A 210 11.71 -9.93 -3.01
C PHE A 210 11.56 -8.81 -1.98
N ALA A 211 12.56 -7.97 -1.82
CA ALA A 211 12.50 -6.89 -0.84
C ALA A 211 13.14 -5.61 -1.36
N LYS A 212 12.74 -4.49 -0.77
CA LYS A 212 13.48 -3.23 -0.80
C LYS A 212 13.37 -2.56 0.56
N GLU A 213 14.33 -1.72 0.87
CA GLU A 213 14.32 -0.95 2.11
C GLU A 213 13.21 0.10 2.10
N THR A 214 12.68 0.35 3.28
CA THR A 214 11.67 1.39 3.53
C THR A 214 11.86 1.92 4.95
N ILE A 215 11.09 2.95 5.27
CA ILE A 215 10.97 3.47 6.63
C ILE A 215 9.55 3.17 7.11
N ASN A 216 9.41 2.69 8.35
CA ASN A 216 8.11 2.44 8.94
C ASN A 216 7.50 3.72 9.56
N TYR A 217 6.27 3.63 10.05
CA TYR A 217 5.56 4.76 10.67
C TYR A 217 6.21 5.32 11.94
N ARG A 218 7.19 4.60 12.53
CA ARG A 218 8.00 5.05 13.68
C ARG A 218 9.34 5.65 13.23
N ASN A 219 9.52 5.96 11.95
CA ASN A 219 10.76 6.46 11.36
C ASN A 219 11.97 5.53 11.54
N LYS A 220 11.76 4.21 11.62
CA LYS A 220 12.83 3.21 11.68
C LYS A 220 13.00 2.48 10.35
N GLN A 221 14.21 2.03 10.07
CA GLN A 221 14.52 1.20 8.90
C GLN A 221 13.69 -0.09 8.93
N ASP A 222 13.14 -0.44 7.78
CA ASP A 222 12.25 -1.58 7.60
C ASP A 222 12.37 -2.12 6.15
N LEU A 223 11.61 -3.16 5.82
CA LEU A 223 11.52 -3.76 4.50
C LEU A 223 10.10 -3.72 3.97
N TYR A 224 9.98 -3.28 2.72
CA TYR A 224 8.87 -3.67 1.88
C TYR A 224 9.14 -5.08 1.33
N ILE A 225 8.25 -6.02 1.60
CA ILE A 225 8.38 -7.42 1.15
C ILE A 225 7.31 -7.73 0.12
N LEU A 226 7.75 -8.25 -1.03
CA LEU A 226 6.92 -8.88 -2.03
C LEU A 226 7.17 -10.39 -2.02
N ASN A 227 6.17 -11.15 -1.58
CA ASN A 227 6.21 -12.60 -1.54
C ASN A 227 5.35 -13.21 -2.67
N LEU A 228 5.90 -14.20 -3.38
CA LEU A 228 5.23 -14.87 -4.49
C LEU A 228 5.25 -16.39 -4.32
N LYS A 229 4.07 -17.02 -4.34
CA LYS A 229 3.97 -18.50 -4.34
C LYS A 229 4.49 -19.10 -5.66
N SER A 230 4.25 -18.40 -6.76
CA SER A 230 4.78 -18.70 -8.09
C SER A 230 5.25 -17.40 -8.74
N MET A 231 6.28 -17.47 -9.59
CA MET A 231 6.87 -16.28 -10.21
C MET A 231 5.88 -15.52 -11.11
N GLY A 232 5.10 -16.25 -11.90
CA GLY A 232 4.16 -15.65 -12.85
C GLY A 232 4.86 -14.68 -13.82
N ASP A 233 4.16 -13.59 -14.16
CA ASP A 233 4.59 -12.51 -15.05
C ASP A 233 4.98 -11.23 -14.28
N ARG A 234 5.26 -11.35 -12.98
CA ARG A 234 5.38 -10.18 -12.10
C ARG A 234 6.75 -9.52 -12.13
N ILE A 235 7.80 -10.29 -12.41
CA ILE A 235 9.17 -9.83 -12.58
C ILE A 235 9.51 -9.85 -14.06
N ILE A 236 9.82 -8.69 -14.62
CA ILE A 236 9.90 -8.50 -16.08
C ILE A 236 11.32 -8.30 -16.58
N GLU A 237 12.23 -7.82 -15.72
CA GLU A 237 13.58 -7.41 -16.11
C GLU A 237 14.59 -7.67 -14.99
N THR A 238 15.82 -8.01 -15.38
CA THR A 238 16.98 -8.05 -14.48
C THR A 238 17.73 -6.73 -14.64
N ILE A 239 17.79 -5.92 -13.58
CA ILE A 239 18.47 -4.61 -13.60
C ILE A 239 19.97 -4.80 -13.35
N SER A 240 20.30 -5.60 -12.34
CA SER A 240 21.67 -5.96 -12.02
C SER A 240 21.72 -7.40 -11.58
N SER A 241 22.67 -8.16 -12.14
CA SER A 241 23.00 -9.51 -11.71
C SER A 241 23.93 -9.56 -10.50
N ASP A 242 24.55 -8.43 -10.17
CA ASP A 242 25.48 -8.34 -9.05
C ASP A 242 24.73 -8.32 -7.71
N CYS A 243 25.38 -8.82 -6.68
CA CYS A 243 24.81 -8.79 -5.33
C CYS A 243 24.72 -7.35 -4.84
N CYS A 244 23.52 -6.93 -4.43
CA CYS A 244 23.29 -5.64 -3.80
C CYS A 244 24.21 -5.45 -2.59
N GLU A 245 24.88 -4.30 -2.50
CA GLU A 245 25.83 -3.99 -1.42
C GLU A 245 25.18 -4.09 -0.03
N ARG A 246 23.90 -3.71 0.06
CA ARG A 246 23.12 -3.72 1.31
C ARG A 246 22.34 -5.02 1.53
N TYR A 247 22.65 -6.06 0.77
CA TYR A 247 21.95 -7.35 0.86
C TYR A 247 21.99 -7.93 2.29
N ALA A 248 23.14 -7.87 2.95
CA ALA A 248 23.30 -8.41 4.31
C ALA A 248 22.39 -7.69 5.32
N GLU A 249 22.37 -6.36 5.31
CA GLU A 249 21.50 -5.54 6.18
C GLU A 249 20.02 -5.82 5.92
N MET A 250 19.65 -5.92 4.64
CA MET A 250 18.28 -6.30 4.25
C MET A 250 17.94 -7.71 4.71
N PHE A 251 18.88 -8.65 4.65
CA PHE A 251 18.63 -10.02 5.08
C PHE A 251 18.44 -10.10 6.60
N ASP A 252 19.25 -9.38 7.39
CA ASP A 252 19.08 -9.29 8.84
C ASP A 252 17.70 -8.73 9.25
N LEU A 253 17.22 -7.72 8.53
CA LEU A 253 15.87 -7.19 8.71
C LEU A 253 14.80 -8.22 8.36
N LEU A 254 15.00 -9.00 7.29
CA LEU A 254 14.08 -10.06 6.87
C LEU A 254 14.01 -11.17 7.94
N GLU A 255 15.15 -11.58 8.50
CA GLU A 255 15.21 -12.59 9.56
C GLU A 255 14.47 -12.20 10.83
N SER A 256 14.25 -10.90 11.02
CA SER A 256 13.51 -10.33 12.16
C SER A 256 12.00 -10.19 11.88
N LYS A 257 11.50 -10.70 10.74
CA LYS A 257 10.07 -10.68 10.38
C LYS A 257 9.37 -11.99 10.70
N SER A 258 8.18 -11.87 11.28
CA SER A 258 7.27 -12.99 11.56
C SER A 258 6.82 -13.77 10.32
N CYS A 259 6.95 -13.17 9.13
CA CYS A 259 6.68 -13.85 7.86
C CYS A 259 7.83 -14.75 7.39
N TYR A 260 9.04 -14.56 7.88
CA TYR A 260 10.21 -15.40 7.58
C TYR A 260 10.38 -16.51 8.63
N SER A 261 10.28 -16.16 9.91
CA SER A 261 10.26 -17.09 11.02
C SER A 261 9.05 -16.76 11.90
N PRO A 262 8.19 -17.72 12.27
CA PRO A 262 7.01 -17.41 13.06
C PRO A 262 7.37 -16.97 14.48
N TYR A 263 6.46 -16.25 15.11
CA TYR A 263 6.54 -15.88 16.52
C TYR A 263 6.45 -17.12 17.41
N ASP A 264 7.27 -17.17 18.46
CA ASP A 264 7.33 -18.29 19.40
C ASP A 264 7.20 -17.77 20.84
N GLU A 265 5.98 -17.85 21.38
CA GLU A 265 5.67 -17.41 22.74
C GLU A 265 6.50 -18.12 23.82
N SER A 266 6.96 -19.36 23.55
CA SER A 266 7.79 -20.08 24.53
C SER A 266 9.19 -19.48 24.72
N LYS A 267 9.58 -18.57 23.83
CA LYS A 267 10.86 -17.85 23.85
C LYS A 267 10.72 -16.42 24.38
N ASP A 268 9.53 -15.98 24.76
CA ASP A 268 9.32 -14.65 25.33
C ASP A 268 10.20 -14.47 26.57
N GLU A 269 10.85 -13.31 26.64
CA GLU A 269 11.67 -12.92 27.78
C GLU A 269 10.99 -11.78 28.55
N TYR A 270 10.85 -11.97 29.86
CA TYR A 270 10.31 -10.96 30.77
C TYR A 270 11.46 -10.26 31.48
N VAL A 271 11.78 -9.05 31.03
CA VAL A 271 12.92 -8.28 31.51
C VAL A 271 12.45 -7.24 32.52
N TYR A 272 13.11 -7.19 33.67
CA TYR A 272 12.85 -6.18 34.70
C TYR A 272 13.21 -4.79 34.19
N TYR A 273 12.36 -3.82 34.45
CA TYR A 273 12.77 -2.43 34.37
C TYR A 273 13.74 -2.12 35.51
N ASP A 274 14.76 -1.32 35.23
CA ASP A 274 15.39 -0.53 36.29
C ASP A 274 14.45 0.62 36.72
N LEU A 275 14.62 1.10 37.95
CA LEU A 275 13.76 2.14 38.52
C LEU A 275 13.74 3.40 37.65
N LYS A 276 14.89 3.82 37.13
CA LYS A 276 15.00 5.05 36.34
C LYS A 276 14.22 4.91 35.02
N ARG A 277 14.43 3.83 34.28
CA ARG A 277 13.73 3.57 33.02
C ARG A 277 12.23 3.40 33.21
N PHE A 278 11.82 2.70 34.27
CA PHE A 278 10.41 2.58 34.65
C PHE A 278 9.79 3.94 34.89
N SER A 279 10.40 4.76 35.75
CA SER A 279 9.87 6.07 36.10
C SER A 279 9.80 7.01 34.90
N GLU A 280 10.86 7.05 34.08
CA GLU A 280 10.88 7.83 32.83
C GLU A 280 9.74 7.41 31.89
N LYS A 281 9.53 6.10 31.70
CA LYS A 281 8.50 5.59 30.79
C LYS A 281 7.09 5.96 31.27
N VAL A 282 6.81 5.80 32.56
CA VAL A 282 5.51 6.12 33.14
C VAL A 282 5.25 7.63 33.07
N SER A 283 6.19 8.46 33.53
CA SER A 283 6.03 9.91 33.56
C SER A 283 5.86 10.49 32.14
N ASN A 284 6.67 10.07 31.17
CA ASN A 284 6.55 10.53 29.77
C ASN A 284 5.16 10.26 29.18
N LYS A 285 4.53 9.13 29.54
CA LYS A 285 3.20 8.77 29.05
C LYS A 285 2.10 9.58 29.73
N VAL A 286 2.22 9.77 31.05
CA VAL A 286 1.31 10.61 31.83
C VAL A 286 1.35 12.07 31.35
N ASP A 287 2.54 12.62 31.12
CA ASP A 287 2.72 13.99 30.62
C ASP A 287 2.08 14.21 29.26
N LYS A 288 2.15 13.19 28.38
CA LYS A 288 1.65 13.29 27.01
C LYS A 288 0.14 13.08 26.90
N TYR A 289 -0.46 12.26 27.76
CA TYR A 289 -1.82 11.74 27.53
C TYR A 289 -2.77 11.79 28.74
N ALA A 290 -2.30 12.11 29.95
CA ALA A 290 -3.07 12.11 31.20
C ALA A 290 -3.84 10.79 31.46
N TRP A 291 -4.83 10.82 32.38
CA TRP A 291 -5.65 9.70 32.89
C TRP A 291 -6.18 8.65 31.89
N HIS A 292 -6.16 8.94 30.59
CA HIS A 292 -6.73 8.06 29.57
C HIS A 292 -5.76 6.98 29.05
N TYR A 293 -4.47 7.05 29.38
CA TYR A 293 -3.46 6.11 28.86
C TYR A 293 -2.43 5.71 29.91
N GLY A 294 -2.61 4.55 30.52
CA GLY A 294 -1.64 3.94 31.45
C GLY A 294 -0.44 3.29 30.74
N THR A 295 0.64 3.08 31.48
CA THR A 295 1.81 2.29 31.04
C THR A 295 1.59 0.83 31.38
N THR A 296 1.53 -0.02 30.36
CA THR A 296 1.36 -1.47 30.54
C THR A 296 2.68 -2.09 30.99
N VAL A 297 2.64 -2.87 32.07
CA VAL A 297 3.78 -3.61 32.63
C VAL A 297 3.37 -5.03 33.00
N TYR A 298 4.33 -5.94 33.09
CA TYR A 298 4.11 -7.30 33.58
C TYR A 298 4.59 -7.43 35.02
N ILE A 299 3.74 -7.96 35.89
CA ILE A 299 4.04 -8.15 37.33
C ILE A 299 4.47 -9.59 37.66
N GLU A 300 4.27 -10.53 36.74
CA GLU A 300 4.80 -11.91 36.78
C GLU A 300 5.37 -12.30 35.41
N ASN A 301 5.96 -13.49 35.30
CA ASN A 301 6.46 -14.05 34.05
C ASN A 301 5.35 -14.79 33.28
N ASP A 302 4.22 -14.12 33.07
CA ASP A 302 3.06 -14.66 32.35
C ASP A 302 2.46 -13.60 31.42
N LYS A 303 1.96 -14.02 30.24
CA LYS A 303 1.40 -13.07 29.26
C LYS A 303 0.10 -12.42 29.73
N ASN A 304 -0.60 -13.02 30.69
CA ASN A 304 -1.86 -12.53 31.23
C ASN A 304 -1.66 -11.74 32.52
N SER A 305 -0.45 -11.73 33.12
CA SER A 305 -0.12 -10.98 34.33
C SER A 305 0.26 -9.52 34.04
N TYR A 306 -0.46 -8.87 33.14
CA TYR A 306 -0.23 -7.46 32.84
C TYR A 306 -1.04 -6.54 33.76
N ALA A 307 -0.44 -5.43 34.15
CA ALA A 307 -1.05 -4.34 34.90
C ALA A 307 -0.85 -3.03 34.15
N GLU A 308 -1.67 -2.03 34.44
CA GLU A 308 -1.53 -0.67 33.94
C GLU A 308 -1.15 0.25 35.08
N VAL A 309 -0.05 0.98 34.92
CA VAL A 309 0.37 2.04 35.83
C VAL A 309 -0.18 3.36 35.30
N MET A 310 -1.00 4.03 36.11
CA MET A 310 -1.67 5.29 35.76
C MET A 310 -1.31 6.35 36.78
N GLY A 311 -1.32 7.61 36.36
CA GLY A 311 -1.05 8.74 37.23
C GLY A 311 -1.68 10.02 36.69
N GLU A 312 -1.65 11.04 37.53
CA GLU A 312 -2.03 12.40 37.17
C GLU A 312 -0.80 13.22 36.81
N ARG A 313 -1.01 14.19 35.91
CA ARG A 313 0.01 15.21 35.66
C ARG A 313 0.26 15.98 36.97
N ASP A 314 1.53 16.23 37.27
CA ASP A 314 1.99 16.94 38.47
C ASP A 314 1.68 16.22 39.82
N SER A 315 1.24 14.95 39.78
CA SER A 315 1.05 14.11 40.97
C SER A 315 2.27 13.23 41.24
N THR A 316 2.59 13.03 42.51
CA THR A 316 3.57 12.03 42.96
C THR A 316 2.94 10.68 43.28
N ASN A 317 1.60 10.60 43.25
CA ASN A 317 0.84 9.38 43.50
C ASN A 317 0.38 8.76 42.18
N TYR A 318 0.71 7.49 42.02
CA TYR A 318 0.39 6.63 40.90
C TYR A 318 -0.41 5.43 41.40
N GLN A 319 -1.22 4.86 40.53
CA GLN A 319 -1.97 3.64 40.79
C GLN A 319 -1.52 2.55 39.83
N ILE A 320 -1.37 1.33 40.34
CA ILE A 320 -1.20 0.14 39.51
C ILE A 320 -2.51 -0.66 39.54
N VAL A 321 -3.08 -0.90 38.36
CA VAL A 321 -4.40 -1.52 38.20
C VAL A 321 -4.34 -2.75 37.33
N VAL A 322 -5.18 -3.74 37.63
CA VAL A 322 -5.40 -4.90 36.77
C VAL A 322 -6.84 -4.92 36.29
N LYS A 323 -7.05 -5.32 35.03
CA LYS A 323 -8.38 -5.38 34.42
C LYS A 323 -9.05 -6.71 34.74
N ARG A 324 -10.11 -6.68 35.53
CA ARG A 324 -10.94 -7.84 35.83
C ARG A 324 -12.17 -7.88 34.92
N LYS A 325 -12.42 -9.02 34.27
CA LYS A 325 -13.65 -9.23 33.51
C LYS A 325 -14.85 -9.34 34.47
N VAL A 326 -15.84 -8.49 34.26
CA VAL A 326 -17.12 -8.52 34.99
C VAL A 326 -18.29 -8.58 33.99
N PRO A 327 -19.46 -9.14 34.36
CA PRO A 327 -20.63 -9.13 33.50
C PRO A 327 -21.02 -7.71 33.08
N SER A 328 -21.37 -7.53 31.81
CA SER A 328 -21.80 -6.21 31.30
C SER A 328 -23.09 -5.75 31.99
N ARG A 329 -23.12 -4.49 32.45
CA ARG A 329 -24.34 -3.87 33.01
C ARG A 329 -25.40 -3.56 31.95
N TRP A 330 -25.05 -3.54 30.66
CA TRP A 330 -25.89 -3.02 29.58
C TRP A 330 -26.34 -4.07 28.56
N GLY A 331 -26.20 -5.38 28.86
CA GLY A 331 -26.66 -6.44 27.96
C GLY A 331 -25.84 -7.73 28.06
N SER A 332 -25.88 -8.55 27.01
CA SER A 332 -25.07 -9.78 26.92
C SER A 332 -23.59 -9.45 26.70
N GLY A 333 -22.71 -10.08 27.48
CA GLY A 333 -21.25 -9.92 27.35
C GLY A 333 -20.54 -9.59 28.66
N TYR A 334 -19.31 -9.10 28.56
CA TYR A 334 -18.46 -8.73 29.69
C TYR A 334 -17.87 -7.34 29.47
N THR A 335 -17.65 -6.61 30.54
CA THR A 335 -16.83 -5.39 30.57
C THR A 335 -15.57 -5.65 31.41
N ASN A 336 -14.56 -4.80 31.27
CA ASN A 336 -13.42 -4.82 32.19
C ASN A 336 -13.66 -3.77 33.28
N GLU A 337 -13.41 -4.15 34.52
CA GLU A 337 -13.37 -3.27 35.67
C GLU A 337 -11.92 -3.15 36.14
N ASP A 338 -11.46 -1.92 36.37
CA ASP A 338 -10.13 -1.68 36.90
C ASP A 338 -10.12 -2.00 38.39
N VAL A 339 -9.25 -2.92 38.79
CA VAL A 339 -9.00 -3.27 40.19
C VAL A 339 -7.67 -2.66 40.59
N VAL A 340 -7.71 -1.67 41.47
CA VAL A 340 -6.51 -1.03 42.01
C VAL A 340 -5.80 -2.02 42.93
N LEU A 341 -4.56 -2.38 42.58
CA LEU A 341 -3.72 -3.23 43.40
C LEU A 341 -3.02 -2.42 44.50
N PHE A 342 -2.54 -1.22 44.15
CA PHE A 342 -1.81 -0.33 45.06
C PHE A 342 -1.83 1.11 44.54
N VAL A 343 -1.69 2.07 45.47
CA VAL A 343 -1.52 3.49 45.22
C VAL A 343 -0.32 4.00 46.01
N GLY A 344 0.62 4.66 45.33
CA GLY A 344 1.83 5.20 45.95
C GLY A 344 2.77 5.81 44.91
N THR A 345 4.02 5.98 45.28
CA THR A 345 5.09 6.48 44.41
C THR A 345 5.54 5.44 43.39
N LEU A 346 6.25 5.85 42.33
CA LEU A 346 6.79 4.93 41.33
C LEU A 346 7.85 4.02 41.93
N GLU A 347 8.62 4.52 42.89
CA GLU A 347 9.59 3.77 43.68
C GLU A 347 8.91 2.63 44.44
N GLU A 348 7.84 2.91 45.18
CA GLU A 348 7.08 1.90 45.93
C GLU A 348 6.46 0.84 45.00
N ILE A 349 5.88 1.28 43.87
CA ILE A 349 5.34 0.36 42.85
C ILE A 349 6.46 -0.53 42.28
N TRP A 350 7.62 0.05 41.99
CA TRP A 350 8.75 -0.68 41.42
C TRP A 350 9.32 -1.72 42.41
N GLU A 351 9.49 -1.35 43.68
CA GLU A 351 9.99 -2.26 44.71
C GLU A 351 9.03 -3.42 44.96
N GLN A 352 7.73 -3.13 45.05
CA GLN A 352 6.72 -4.12 45.41
C GLN A 352 6.37 -5.06 44.26
N TYR A 353 6.18 -4.54 43.04
CA TYR A 353 5.67 -5.31 41.92
C TYR A 353 6.73 -5.72 40.89
N LYS A 354 7.94 -5.15 40.99
CA LYS A 354 9.07 -5.41 40.10
C LYS A 354 8.65 -5.46 38.62
N PRO A 355 8.15 -4.34 38.08
CA PRO A 355 7.55 -4.30 36.76
C PRO A 355 8.53 -4.76 35.68
N ARG A 356 7.99 -5.48 34.70
CA ARG A 356 8.74 -6.04 33.56
C ARG A 356 8.14 -5.58 32.25
N TYR A 357 8.94 -5.63 31.19
CA TYR A 357 8.47 -5.63 29.81
C TYR A 357 8.74 -6.99 29.17
N ARG A 358 8.03 -7.26 28.08
CA ARG A 358 8.10 -8.52 27.36
C ARG A 358 8.81 -8.34 26.03
N ASN A 359 9.94 -9.01 25.84
CA ASN A 359 10.58 -9.16 24.55
C ASN A 359 10.01 -10.40 23.86
N GLU A 360 9.52 -10.21 22.65
CA GLU A 360 8.94 -11.27 21.83
C GLU A 360 9.98 -11.77 20.83
N TYR A 361 10.16 -13.09 20.75
CA TYR A 361 11.16 -13.72 19.90
C TYR A 361 10.51 -14.60 18.84
N LEU A 362 11.23 -14.73 17.72
CA LEU A 362 10.87 -15.66 16.65
C LEU A 362 11.47 -17.05 16.91
N THR A 363 10.97 -18.07 16.22
CA THR A 363 11.53 -19.43 16.32
C THR A 363 13.02 -19.50 15.97
N ASN A 364 13.54 -18.65 15.08
CA ASN A 364 14.96 -18.53 14.78
C ASN A 364 15.80 -17.81 15.86
N GLY A 365 15.18 -17.33 16.95
CA GLY A 365 15.84 -16.64 18.06
C GLY A 365 16.09 -15.15 17.83
N LYS A 366 15.68 -14.58 16.69
CA LYS A 366 15.75 -13.13 16.46
C LYS A 366 14.66 -12.41 17.26
N LEU A 367 14.98 -11.22 17.75
CA LEU A 367 14.03 -10.34 18.43
C LEU A 367 12.99 -9.84 17.41
N TYR A 368 11.71 -10.10 17.68
CA TYR A 368 10.60 -9.65 16.85
C TYR A 368 10.10 -8.27 17.28
N ARG A 369 9.89 -8.11 18.59
CA ARG A 369 9.36 -6.90 19.18
C ARG A 369 9.89 -6.73 20.59
N THR A 370 10.36 -5.53 20.91
CA THR A 370 10.72 -5.15 22.26
C THR A 370 9.54 -4.48 22.94
N GLY A 371 9.15 -5.00 24.10
CA GLY A 371 8.08 -4.41 24.93
C GLY A 371 8.48 -3.11 25.62
N ASP A 372 9.76 -2.72 25.58
CA ASP A 372 10.20 -1.43 26.12
C ASP A 372 9.90 -0.27 25.15
N GLU A 373 9.82 -0.53 23.84
CA GLU A 373 9.53 0.51 22.83
C GLU A 373 8.04 0.74 22.55
N ASP A 374 7.17 -0.14 23.06
CA ASP A 374 5.71 0.00 23.05
C ASP A 374 5.20 0.69 24.34
#